data_AF-A0A1V9DC41-F1
#
_entry.id   AF-A0A1V9DC41-F1
#
_cell.length_a   1.000
_cell.length_b   1.000
_cell.length_c   1.000
_cell.angle_alpha   90.00
_cell.angle_beta   90.00
_cell.angle_gamma   90.00
#
_symmetry.space_group_name_H-M   'P 1'
#
loop_
_entity.id
_entity.type
_entity.pdbx_description
1 polymer ?
#
loop_
_entity_poly.entity_id
_entity_poly.type
_entity_poly.pdbx_seq_one_letter_code
_entity_poly.pdbx_strand_id
1 'polypeptide(L)' 'MFRYPKGSIVKHKSGEIKGEVVNVFEQGDAPTGYYVKWDDGNHSYHLETELSWANVDRPRMHYTQPSAK' A
#
# COMPACT_ATOMS: atom_id res chain seq x y z
N MET A 1 6.32 0.16 -14.88
CA MET A 1 5.74 1.08 -13.87
C MET A 1 5.34 0.25 -12.67
N PHE A 2 6.01 0.45 -11.54
CA PHE A 2 5.69 -0.21 -10.29
C PHE A 2 4.45 0.41 -9.64
N ARG A 3 3.60 -0.43 -9.05
CA ARG A 3 2.33 -0.02 -8.46
C ARG A 3 2.48 0.66 -7.09
N TYR A 4 3.52 0.30 -6.34
CA TYR A 4 3.81 0.85 -5.02
C TYR A 4 5.23 1.45 -4.97
N PRO A 5 5.38 2.78 -5.06
CA PRO A 5 6.67 3.43 -4.88
C PRO A 5 7.29 3.17 -3.51
N LYS A 6 8.62 3.31 -3.39
CA LYS A 6 9.30 3.38 -2.10
C LYS A 6 8.67 4.48 -1.21
N GLY A 7 8.44 4.17 0.06
CA GLY A 7 7.73 5.02 1.02
C GLY A 7 6.20 4.85 1.02
N SER A 8 5.66 4.01 0.13
CA SER A 8 4.22 3.73 0.10
C SER A 8 3.81 2.86 1.27
N ILE A 9 2.65 3.17 1.88
CA ILE A 9 2.05 2.32 2.90
C ILE A 9 1.12 1.30 2.23
N VAL A 10 1.44 0.03 2.43
CA VAL A 10 0.74 -1.13 1.88
C VAL A 10 0.19 -2.01 3.01
N LYS A 11 -0.82 -2.80 2.69
CA LYS A 11 -1.43 -3.81 3.56
C LYS A 11 -1.25 -5.18 2.92
N HIS A 12 -0.80 -6.15 3.70
CA HIS A 12 -0.73 -7.53 3.24
C HIS A 12 -2.14 -8.10 3.09
N LYS A 13 -2.47 -8.75 1.97
CA LYS A 13 -3.84 -9.24 1.73
C LYS A 13 -4.26 -10.38 2.66
N SER A 14 -3.31 -11.18 3.16
CA SER A 14 -3.62 -12.29 4.08
C SER A 14 -3.93 -11.84 5.51
N GLY A 15 -3.75 -10.56 5.83
CA GLY A 15 -3.90 -10.07 7.20
C GLY A 15 -4.28 -8.60 7.30
N GLU A 16 -4.27 -8.10 8.53
CA GLU A 16 -4.60 -6.69 8.81
C GLU A 16 -3.37 -5.79 9.02
N ILE A 17 -2.18 -6.32 8.72
CA ILE A 17 -0.92 -5.63 8.97
C ILE A 17 -0.59 -4.62 7.87
N LYS A 18 -0.17 -3.42 8.28
CA LYS A 18 0.31 -2.36 7.41
C LYS A 18 1.83 -2.30 7.48
N GLY A 19 2.43 -1.86 6.39
CA GLY A 19 3.87 -1.72 6.28
C GLY A 19 4.27 -0.73 5.19
N GLU A 20 5.50 -0.25 5.29
CA GLU A 20 6.08 0.71 4.36
C GLU A 20 6.98 -0.01 3.34
N VAL A 21 6.82 0.33 2.06
CA VAL A 21 7.71 -0.16 1.00
C VAL A 21 9.09 0.47 1.16
N VAL A 22 10.07 -0.31 1.61
CA VAL A 22 11.46 0.12 1.78
C VAL A 22 12.22 0.03 0.46
N ASN A 23 11.89 -0.95 -0.39
CA ASN A 23 12.54 -1.12 -1.68
C ASN A 23 11.61 -1.75 -2.73
N VAL A 24 11.88 -1.43 -4.00
CA VAL A 24 11.15 -1.94 -5.16
C VAL A 24 12.11 -2.68 -6.07
N PHE A 25 11.74 -3.89 -6.48
CA PHE A 25 12.50 -4.73 -7.39
C PHE A 25 11.72 -4.92 -8.68
N GLU A 26 12.06 -4.13 -9.69
CA GLU A 26 11.51 -4.28 -11.04
C GLU A 26 12.16 -5.48 -11.73
N GLN A 27 11.34 -6.45 -12.16
CA GLN A 27 11.82 -7.72 -12.73
C GLN A 27 11.46 -7.90 -14.21
N GLY A 28 11.38 -6.81 -14.98
CA GLY A 28 11.07 -6.85 -16.42
C GLY A 28 9.71 -7.47 -16.71
N ASP A 29 9.71 -8.71 -17.22
CA ASP A 29 8.50 -9.49 -17.52
C ASP A 29 7.87 -10.18 -16.29
N ALA A 30 8.54 -10.21 -15.14
CA ALA A 30 8.02 -10.81 -13.91
C ALA A 30 7.35 -9.75 -13.00
N PRO A 31 6.42 -10.18 -12.12
CA PRO A 31 5.76 -9.28 -11.17
C PRO A 31 6.78 -8.51 -10.32
N THR A 32 6.54 -7.22 -10.14
CA THR A 32 7.37 -6.38 -9.29
C THR A 32 7.36 -6.89 -7.85
N GLY A 33 8.56 -7.03 -7.30
CA GLY A 33 8.79 -7.38 -5.91
C GLY A 33 8.89 -6.16 -5.03
N TYR A 34 8.38 -6.24 -3.80
CA TYR A 34 8.41 -5.16 -2.83
C TYR A 34 8.99 -5.67 -1.52
N TYR A 35 9.98 -4.96 -1.01
CA TYR A 35 10.48 -5.18 0.35
C TYR A 35 9.74 -4.25 1.29
N VAL A 36 8.98 -4.83 2.21
CA VAL A 36 8.09 -4.10 3.10
C VAL A 36 8.59 -4.24 4.54
N LYS A 37 8.69 -3.10 5.23
CA LYS A 37 8.85 -3.06 6.67
C LYS A 37 7.48 -2.94 7.31
N TRP A 38 7.10 -3.94 8.07
CA TRP A 38 5.80 -4.00 8.73
C TRP A 38 5.82 -3.28 10.08
N ASP A 39 4.64 -2.89 10.55
CA ASP A 39 4.45 -2.21 11.83
C ASP A 39 4.84 -3.06 13.04
N ASP A 40 4.89 -4.39 12.89
CA ASP A 40 5.41 -5.30 13.93
C ASP A 40 6.95 -5.28 14.04
N GLY A 41 7.63 -4.51 13.18
CA GLY A 41 9.07 -4.39 13.10
C GLY A 41 9.74 -5.43 12.19
N ASN A 42 8.98 -6.39 11.68
CA ASN A 42 9.49 -7.40 10.75
C ASN A 42 9.64 -6.83 9.33
N HIS A 43 10.50 -7.45 8.53
CA HIS A 43 10.69 -7.10 7.13
C HIS A 43 10.51 -8.34 6.27
N SER A 44 9.73 -8.24 5.21
CA SER A 44 9.57 -9.35 4.28
C SER A 44 9.39 -8.88 2.85
N TYR A 45 9.68 -9.80 1.93
CA TYR A 45 9.54 -9.62 0.51
C TYR A 45 8.19 -10.16 0.04
N HIS A 46 7.48 -9.37 -0.75
CA HIS A 46 6.16 -9.71 -1.27
C HIS A 46 6.00 -9.28 -2.72
N LEU A 47 5.17 -10.02 -3.45
CA LEU A 47 4.81 -9.66 -4.82
C LEU A 47 3.67 -8.62 -4.83
N GLU A 48 3.54 -7.90 -5.95
CA GLU A 48 2.42 -6.97 -6.16
C GLU A 48 1.05 -7.59 -5.86
N THR A 49 0.89 -8.86 -6.22
CA THR A 49 -0.36 -9.62 -6.08
C THR A 49 -0.73 -9.91 -4.63
N GLU A 50 0.22 -9.85 -3.70
CA GLU A 50 0.02 -10.11 -2.27
C GLU A 50 -0.26 -8.83 -1.47
N LEU A 51 0.00 -7.67 -2.07
CA LEU A 51 -0.09 -6.36 -1.44
C LEU A 51 -1.29 -5.56 -1.96
N SER A 52 -1.78 -4.67 -1.12
CA SER A 52 -2.83 -3.70 -1.44
C SER A 52 -2.48 -2.34 -0.84
N TRP A 53 -3.01 -1.25 -1.38
CA TRP A 53 -2.85 0.08 -0.77
C TRP A 53 -3.47 0.09 0.63
N ALA A 54 -2.73 0.58 1.63
CA ALA A 54 -3.27 0.71 2.98
C ALA A 54 -4.29 1.86 3.11
N ASN A 55 -4.28 2.82 2.17
CA ASN A 55 -5.13 4.01 2.15
C ASN A 55 -6.54 3.80 1.58
N VAL A 56 -7.05 2.57 1.54
CA VAL A 56 -8.45 2.32 1.09
C VAL A 56 -9.46 2.50 2.23
N ASP A 57 -9.12 3.22 3.29
CA ASP A 57 -10.15 3.96 4.04
C ASP A 57 -10.51 5.19 3.19
N ARG A 58 -11.47 5.01 2.28
CA ARG A 58 -12.15 6.18 1.72
C ARG A 58 -12.65 7.01 2.90
N PRO A 59 -12.26 8.28 3.08
CA PRO A 59 -13.17 9.15 3.78
C PRO A 59 -14.48 9.10 2.98
N ARG A 60 -15.56 8.63 3.61
CA ARG A 60 -16.90 9.07 3.19
C ARG A 60 -16.84 10.59 3.28
N MET A 61 -16.53 11.26 2.18
CA MET A 61 -16.70 12.70 2.06
C MET A 61 -18.21 12.94 2.17
N HIS A 62 -18.68 13.18 3.40
CA HIS A 62 -19.94 13.88 3.59
C HIS A 62 -19.70 15.29 3.05
N TYR A 63 -20.04 15.51 1.78
CA TYR A 63 -20.23 16.85 1.26
C TYR A 63 -21.47 17.43 1.97
N THR A 64 -21.28 18.03 3.15
CA THR A 64 -22.23 19.04 3.62
C THR A 64 -22.02 20.26 2.76
N GLN A 65 -22.87 20.42 1.75
CA GLN A 65 -22.99 21.67 1.02
C GLN A 65 -23.32 22.79 2.03
N PRO A 66 -22.56 23.90 2.08
CA PRO A 66 -23.07 25.10 2.70
C PRO A 66 -24.18 25.66 1.81
N SER A 67 -25.43 25.48 2.22
CA SER A 67 -26.53 26.27 1.68
C SER A 67 -26.30 27.72 2.11
N ALA A 68 -25.81 28.52 1.16
CA ALA A 68 -25.69 29.96 1.31
C ALA A 68 -27.07 30.54 1.66
N LYS A 69 -27.11 31.37 2.70
CA LYS A 69 -28.23 32.25 3.04
C LYS A 69 -27.90 33.65 2.54
#